data_AF-A0A8S0VIB3-F1
#
_entry.id   AF-A0A8S0VIB3-F1
#
_cell.length_a   1.000
_cell.length_b   1.000
_cell.length_c   1.000
_cell.angle_alpha   90.00
_cell.angle_beta   90.00
_cell.angle_gamma   90.00
#
_symmetry.space_group_name_H-M   'P 1'
#
loop_
_entity.id
_entity.type
_entity.pdbx_description
1 polymer ?
#
loop_
_entity_poly.entity_id
_entity_poly.type
_entity_poly.pdbx_seq_one_letter_code
_entity_poly.pdbx_strand_id
1 'polypeptide(L)'
;MAEQICLFTKDTIIIKPSKKSPALLRMTVLVFAMAFGVYICSICLKQSNFSISSKFLNNEIIERTHCDYSIDRSQIPYVHYPNPKTFSRVECACNPVRLFAIVSMQRSGSGWFETLLNSHINVSSNGEIFSVKERRNNVSSILMTLDRVYNLDWFTSASKNQCSAAIGFKWMLNQGLMEHHKEIVEYFNDRGVSIIFLFRRNLLRRMVSDLANSYDRYAKLLNGRHKSHVHSHEEANTLSTYKPAINLTSLVEDLKLMDKTVLEALEYFSSTRHFIIYYEDLMKNRTVSCLFNFMKNLGIILVTYRIR
;
A
#
# COMPACT_ATOMS: atom_id res chain seq x y z
N MET A 1 -5.19 11.88 59.21
CA MET A 1 -4.23 11.99 60.33
C MET A 1 -4.55 10.88 61.30
N ALA A 2 -3.63 9.93 61.48
CA ALA A 2 -3.72 8.88 62.49
C ALA A 2 -2.35 8.77 63.14
N GLU A 3 -2.33 8.98 64.46
CA GLU A 3 -1.15 9.19 65.29
C GLU A 3 -0.31 7.92 65.45
N GLN A 4 1.01 8.06 65.35
CA GLN A 4 1.97 7.04 65.73
C GLN A 4 2.23 7.12 67.23
N ILE A 5 1.79 6.11 67.98
CA ILE A 5 2.27 5.89 69.35
C ILE A 5 3.59 5.13 69.25
N CYS A 6 4.69 5.77 69.65
CA CYS A 6 6.01 5.16 69.75
C CYS A 6 6.31 4.88 71.23
N LEU A 7 6.42 3.61 71.62
CA LEU A 7 6.92 3.19 72.93
C LEU A 7 8.30 2.56 72.74
N PHE A 8 9.31 3.17 73.35
CA PHE A 8 10.69 2.70 73.39
C PHE A 8 10.94 1.88 74.66
N THR A 9 11.21 0.59 74.50
CA THR A 9 11.89 -0.23 75.51
C THR A 9 12.92 -1.13 74.83
N LYS A 10 14.09 -1.24 75.46
CA LYS A 10 15.31 -1.90 75.00
C LYS A 10 15.09 -3.28 74.37
N ASP A 11 15.87 -3.52 73.32
CA ASP A 11 16.27 -4.81 72.77
C ASP A 11 15.17 -5.72 72.21
N THR A 12 14.58 -5.33 71.07
CA THR A 12 14.35 -6.18 69.88
C THR A 12 13.49 -5.41 68.85
N ILE A 13 14.04 -5.15 67.66
CA ILE A 13 13.26 -4.59 66.54
C ILE A 13 12.48 -5.74 65.90
N ILE A 14 11.23 -5.92 66.33
CA ILE A 14 10.28 -6.81 65.63
C ILE A 14 9.56 -5.99 64.57
N ILE A 15 10.10 -5.95 63.35
CA ILE A 15 9.38 -5.43 62.18
C ILE A 15 8.33 -6.46 61.79
N LYS A 16 7.11 -6.31 62.32
CA LYS A 16 5.96 -7.08 61.85
C LYS A 16 5.72 -6.69 60.39
N PRO A 17 5.78 -7.62 59.42
CA PRO A 17 5.48 -7.26 58.03
C PRO A 17 4.04 -6.76 57.98
N SER A 18 3.84 -5.53 57.48
CA SER A 18 2.50 -5.03 57.25
C SER A 18 1.82 -6.03 56.31
N LYS A 19 0.68 -6.60 56.72
CA LYS A 19 -0.20 -7.34 55.81
C LYS A 19 -0.65 -6.33 54.75
N LYS A 20 0.12 -6.18 53.66
CA LYS A 20 -0.33 -5.47 52.47
C LYS A 20 -1.58 -6.20 52.05
N SER A 21 -2.74 -5.53 52.19
CA SER A 21 -4.01 -6.19 51.95
C SER A 21 -3.98 -6.74 50.52
N PRO A 22 -4.39 -8.00 50.29
CA PRO A 22 -4.48 -8.57 48.94
C PRO A 22 -5.29 -7.66 47.99
N ALA A 23 -6.22 -6.89 48.56
CA ALA A 23 -7.00 -5.88 47.88
C ALA A 23 -6.14 -4.73 47.34
N LEU A 24 -5.21 -4.16 48.12
CA LEU A 24 -4.33 -3.08 47.65
C LEU A 24 -3.44 -3.54 46.49
N LEU A 25 -2.88 -4.75 46.57
CA LEU A 25 -2.07 -5.30 45.47
C LEU A 25 -2.91 -5.51 44.20
N ARG A 26 -4.13 -6.04 44.34
CA ARG A 26 -5.07 -6.23 43.22
C ARG A 26 -5.49 -4.89 42.61
N MET A 27 -5.74 -3.86 43.42
CA MET A 27 -6.08 -2.52 42.94
C MET A 27 -4.91 -1.88 42.19
N THR A 28 -3.67 -2.03 42.68
CA THR A 28 -2.49 -1.55 41.99
C THR A 28 -2.30 -2.23 40.63
N VAL A 29 -2.46 -3.56 40.57
CA VAL A 29 -2.37 -4.30 39.30
C VAL A 29 -3.46 -3.87 38.31
N LEU A 30 -4.69 -3.64 38.77
CA LEU A 30 -5.79 -3.14 37.93
C LEU A 30 -5.50 -1.74 37.37
N VAL A 31 -4.95 -0.83 38.19
CA VAL A 31 -4.56 0.51 37.74
C VAL A 31 -3.46 0.44 36.68
N PHE A 32 -2.43 -0.40 36.88
CA PHE A 32 -1.41 -0.61 35.87
C PHE A 32 -1.98 -1.23 34.58
N ALA A 33 -2.86 -2.23 34.69
CA ALA A 33 -3.49 -2.85 33.53
C ALA A 33 -4.34 -1.85 32.73
N MET A 34 -5.09 -0.96 33.41
CA MET A 34 -5.84 0.11 32.75
C MET A 34 -4.93 1.15 32.10
N ALA A 35 -3.86 1.59 32.78
CA ALA A 35 -2.92 2.55 32.22
C ALA A 35 -2.17 1.98 31.00
N PHE A 36 -1.72 0.72 31.07
CA PHE A 36 -1.11 0.02 29.93
C PHE A 36 -2.13 -0.21 28.81
N GLY A 37 -3.37 -0.56 29.14
CA GLY A 37 -4.45 -0.71 28.16
C GLY A 37 -4.73 0.60 27.41
N VAL A 38 -4.81 1.72 28.12
CA VAL A 38 -4.98 3.06 27.51
C VAL A 38 -3.75 3.47 26.69
N TYR A 39 -2.54 3.15 27.16
CA TYR A 39 -1.30 3.43 26.42
C TYR A 39 -1.20 2.62 25.12
N ILE A 40 -1.47 1.31 25.19
CA ILE A 40 -1.55 0.43 24.01
C ILE A 40 -2.65 0.92 23.07
N CYS A 41 -3.83 1.27 23.60
CA CYS A 41 -4.95 1.79 22.80
C CYS A 41 -4.59 3.14 22.15
N SER A 42 -3.86 4.02 22.84
CA SER A 42 -3.36 5.28 22.28
C SER A 42 -2.35 5.07 21.15
N ILE A 43 -1.44 4.09 21.29
CA ILE A 43 -0.52 3.70 20.21
C ILE A 43 -1.29 3.10 19.03
N CYS A 44 -2.24 2.21 19.28
CA CYS A 44 -3.09 1.63 18.23
C CYS A 44 -3.93 2.70 17.52
N LEU A 45 -4.45 3.69 18.24
CA LEU A 45 -5.19 4.82 17.68
C LEU A 45 -4.28 5.77 16.89
N LYS A 46 -3.06 6.06 17.36
CA LYS A 46 -2.06 6.80 16.57
C LYS A 46 -1.70 6.07 15.28
N GLN A 47 -1.58 4.74 15.33
CA GLN A 47 -1.31 3.90 14.16
C GLN A 47 -2.51 3.84 13.21
N SER A 48 -3.74 3.92 13.74
CA SER A 48 -4.98 4.01 12.96
C SER A 48 -5.19 5.39 12.34
N ASN A 49 -4.81 6.47 13.03
CA ASN A 49 -4.92 7.85 12.54
C ASN A 49 -3.96 8.12 11.37
N PHE A 50 -2.81 7.42 11.32
CA PHE A 50 -1.91 7.47 10.17
C PHE A 50 -2.39 6.62 8.98
N SER A 51 -3.41 5.77 9.19
CA SER A 51 -3.87 4.76 8.23
C SER A 51 -5.26 5.05 7.63
N ILE A 52 -5.94 6.13 8.00
CA ILE A 52 -7.26 6.48 7.45
C ILE A 52 -7.35 8.00 7.24
N SER A 53 -6.56 8.52 6.30
CA SER A 53 -6.91 9.77 5.60
C SER A 53 -7.52 9.41 4.23
N SER A 54 -8.56 8.58 4.20
CA SER A 54 -9.42 8.50 3.02
C SER A 54 -10.39 9.69 3.07
N LYS A 55 -9.93 10.88 2.70
CA LYS A 55 -10.87 11.95 2.33
C LYS A 55 -11.65 11.47 1.12
N PHE A 56 -12.85 10.94 1.35
CA PHE A 56 -13.85 10.74 0.30
C PHE A 56 -14.32 12.13 -0.12
N LEU A 57 -13.68 12.70 -1.15
CA LEU A 57 -14.33 13.76 -1.91
C LEU A 57 -15.42 13.07 -2.73
N ASN A 58 -16.67 13.47 -2.50
CA ASN A 58 -17.79 13.08 -3.36
C ASN A 58 -17.54 13.71 -4.73
N ASN A 59 -17.11 12.92 -5.71
CA ASN A 59 -17.01 13.41 -7.08
C ASN A 59 -18.41 13.76 -7.59
N GLU A 60 -18.56 14.98 -8.09
CA GLU A 60 -19.69 15.40 -8.91
C GLU A 60 -19.82 14.48 -10.12
N ILE A 61 -21.06 14.06 -10.36
CA ILE A 61 -21.45 13.15 -11.43
C ILE A 61 -21.46 13.99 -12.71
N ILE A 62 -20.41 13.83 -13.53
CA ILE A 62 -20.36 14.38 -14.90
C ILE A 62 -21.63 13.92 -15.64
N GLU A 63 -22.30 14.87 -16.31
CA GLU A 63 -23.56 14.68 -17.03
C GLU A 63 -23.55 13.40 -17.88
N ARG A 64 -24.52 12.54 -17.62
CA ARG A 64 -24.71 11.25 -18.30
C ARG A 64 -25.27 11.49 -19.70
N THR A 65 -24.45 11.33 -20.74
CA THR A 65 -24.97 11.03 -22.07
C THR A 65 -25.50 9.59 -22.10
N HIS A 66 -26.81 9.47 -21.94
CA HIS A 66 -27.68 8.39 -22.40
C HIS A 66 -27.27 6.94 -22.05
N CYS A 67 -27.15 6.63 -20.76
CA CYS A 67 -27.12 5.24 -20.29
C CYS A 67 -28.36 5.00 -19.42
N ASP A 68 -29.46 4.65 -20.08
CA ASP A 68 -30.73 4.38 -19.43
C ASP A 68 -30.76 2.92 -18.96
N TYR A 69 -30.07 2.69 -17.84
CA TYR A 69 -30.26 1.50 -17.06
C TYR A 69 -31.02 1.93 -15.81
N SER A 70 -32.32 1.65 -15.78
CA SER A 70 -33.18 1.68 -14.60
C SER A 70 -32.76 0.57 -13.61
N ILE A 71 -31.47 0.51 -13.27
CA ILE A 71 -30.91 -0.41 -12.31
C ILE A 71 -31.07 0.26 -10.95
N ASP A 72 -31.90 -0.37 -10.10
CA ASP A 72 -32.02 -0.04 -8.69
C ASP A 72 -30.61 0.09 -8.08
N ARG A 73 -30.37 1.17 -7.34
CA ARG A 73 -29.08 1.48 -6.71
C ARG A 73 -28.59 0.33 -5.81
N SER A 74 -29.52 -0.49 -5.32
CA SER A 74 -29.26 -1.70 -4.54
C SER A 74 -28.64 -2.85 -5.34
N GLN A 75 -28.80 -2.88 -6.67
CA GLN A 75 -28.34 -3.95 -7.55
C GLN A 75 -26.99 -3.68 -8.21
N ILE A 76 -26.52 -2.43 -8.21
CA ILE A 76 -25.18 -2.01 -8.70
C ILE A 76 -24.02 -2.90 -8.17
N PRO A 77 -24.02 -3.39 -6.91
CA PRO A 77 -23.07 -4.39 -6.39
C PRO A 77 -22.93 -5.69 -7.19
N TYR A 78 -23.99 -6.12 -7.86
CA TYR A 78 -24.12 -7.43 -8.50
C TYR A 78 -24.06 -7.36 -10.03
N VAL A 79 -23.92 -6.16 -10.59
CA VAL A 79 -23.83 -5.95 -12.04
C VAL A 79 -22.39 -6.23 -12.47
N HIS A 80 -22.20 -7.37 -13.12
CA HIS A 80 -20.96 -7.66 -13.83
C HIS A 80 -20.81 -6.71 -15.02
N TYR A 81 -19.60 -6.22 -15.25
CA TYR A 81 -19.28 -5.44 -16.45
C TYR A 81 -19.63 -6.27 -17.69
N PRO A 82 -20.23 -5.67 -18.73
CA PRO A 82 -20.64 -6.39 -19.91
C PRO A 82 -19.43 -7.03 -20.60
N ASN A 83 -19.63 -8.23 -21.14
CA ASN A 83 -18.67 -8.85 -22.03
C ASN A 83 -18.84 -8.23 -23.41
N PRO A 84 -17.87 -7.45 -23.91
CA PRO A 84 -18.01 -6.80 -25.19
C PRO A 84 -17.94 -7.81 -26.33
N LYS A 85 -18.85 -7.68 -27.30
CA LYS A 85 -18.90 -8.47 -28.54
C LYS A 85 -18.01 -7.87 -29.63
N THR A 86 -17.91 -6.54 -29.66
CA THR A 86 -17.20 -5.79 -30.70
C THR A 86 -15.89 -5.19 -30.22
N PHE A 87 -15.67 -5.15 -28.90
CA PHE A 87 -14.54 -4.49 -28.25
C PHE A 87 -14.42 -2.99 -28.59
N SER A 88 -15.49 -2.39 -29.09
CA SER A 88 -15.55 -0.95 -29.34
C SER A 88 -15.69 -0.17 -28.04
N ARG A 89 -15.09 1.02 -27.97
CA ARG A 89 -15.22 1.88 -26.77
C ARG A 89 -16.67 2.24 -26.43
N VAL A 90 -17.51 2.33 -27.45
CA VAL A 90 -18.94 2.64 -27.32
C VAL A 90 -19.68 1.58 -26.52
N GLU A 91 -19.29 0.30 -26.67
CA GLU A 91 -19.89 -0.82 -25.95
C GLU A 91 -19.66 -0.77 -24.44
N CYS A 92 -18.54 -0.18 -24.00
CA CYS A 92 -18.19 -0.01 -22.59
C CYS A 92 -18.49 1.39 -22.03
N ALA A 93 -18.99 2.32 -22.86
CA ALA A 93 -19.10 3.75 -22.53
C ALA A 93 -19.96 4.04 -21.29
N CYS A 94 -20.93 3.15 -20.99
CA CYS A 94 -21.81 3.30 -19.83
C CYS A 94 -21.16 2.91 -18.49
N ASN A 95 -19.93 2.39 -18.49
CA ASN A 95 -19.25 2.01 -17.26
C ASN A 95 -18.04 2.92 -17.00
N PRO A 96 -18.07 3.77 -15.95
CA PRO A 96 -16.95 4.66 -15.67
C PRO A 96 -15.72 3.86 -15.22
N VAL A 97 -14.58 4.13 -15.84
CA VAL A 97 -13.31 3.49 -15.52
C VAL A 97 -12.63 4.22 -14.37
N ARG A 98 -12.25 3.50 -13.31
CA ARG A 98 -11.46 4.05 -12.21
C ARG A 98 -9.99 4.11 -12.57
N LEU A 99 -9.35 5.25 -12.35
CA LEU A 99 -7.93 5.45 -12.66
C LEU A 99 -7.09 5.26 -11.40
N PHE A 100 -5.98 4.54 -11.50
CA PHE A 100 -5.05 4.38 -10.38
C PHE A 100 -3.57 4.40 -10.80
N ALA A 101 -2.70 4.63 -9.81
CA ALA A 101 -1.26 4.46 -9.92
C ALA A 101 -0.71 3.75 -8.68
N ILE A 102 0.08 2.68 -8.87
CA ILE A 102 0.78 1.99 -7.78
C ILE A 102 2.13 2.67 -7.59
N VAL A 103 2.24 3.48 -6.55
CA VAL A 103 3.46 4.21 -6.21
C VAL A 103 4.28 3.42 -5.20
N SER A 104 5.53 3.12 -5.53
CA SER A 104 6.35 2.18 -4.76
C SER A 104 7.84 2.51 -4.85
N MET A 105 8.63 1.87 -4.00
CA MET A 105 10.09 1.74 -4.19
C MET A 105 10.42 0.37 -4.79
N GLN A 106 11.63 0.22 -5.34
CA GLN A 106 12.15 -1.09 -5.72
C GLN A 106 12.12 -2.05 -4.52
N ARG A 107 11.80 -3.32 -4.81
CA ARG A 107 11.79 -4.44 -3.86
C ARG A 107 10.78 -4.32 -2.70
N SER A 108 9.68 -3.60 -2.95
CA SER A 108 8.56 -3.47 -2.00
C SER A 108 7.41 -4.44 -2.27
N GLY A 109 7.58 -5.41 -3.18
CA GLY A 109 6.54 -6.41 -3.50
C GLY A 109 5.49 -5.95 -4.53
N SER A 110 5.71 -4.79 -5.16
CA SER A 110 4.77 -4.20 -6.12
C SER A 110 4.57 -4.99 -7.41
N GLY A 111 5.55 -5.80 -7.84
CA GLY A 111 5.36 -6.76 -8.94
C GLY A 111 4.34 -7.85 -8.61
N TRP A 112 4.43 -8.47 -7.42
CA TRP A 112 3.46 -9.48 -6.99
C TRP A 112 2.06 -8.88 -6.80
N PHE A 113 1.98 -7.70 -6.18
CA PHE A 113 0.72 -7.00 -5.98
C PHE A 113 0.06 -6.63 -7.31
N GLU A 114 0.83 -6.15 -8.28
CA GLU A 114 0.35 -5.92 -9.64
C GLU A 114 -0.18 -7.20 -10.31
N THR A 115 0.55 -8.32 -10.23
CA THR A 115 0.08 -9.61 -10.76
C THR A 115 -1.25 -10.00 -10.13
N LEU A 116 -1.40 -9.79 -8.82
CA LEU A 116 -2.65 -10.03 -8.12
C LEU A 116 -3.78 -9.14 -8.67
N LEU A 117 -3.56 -7.83 -8.85
CA LEU A 117 -4.56 -6.94 -9.44
C LEU A 117 -4.97 -7.38 -10.85
N ASN A 118 -3.98 -7.74 -11.67
CA ASN A 118 -4.20 -8.21 -13.03
C ASN A 118 -4.90 -9.57 -13.13
N SER A 119 -5.03 -10.32 -12.02
CA SER A 119 -5.86 -11.53 -11.99
C SER A 119 -7.36 -11.23 -12.07
N HIS A 120 -7.80 -10.01 -11.69
CA HIS A 120 -9.21 -9.64 -11.74
C HIS A 120 -9.65 -9.27 -13.15
N ILE A 121 -10.72 -9.86 -13.67
CA ILE A 121 -11.15 -9.74 -15.08
C ILE A 121 -11.35 -8.30 -15.58
N ASN A 122 -11.81 -7.38 -14.73
CA ASN A 122 -12.04 -5.97 -15.11
C ASN A 122 -10.96 -4.98 -14.62
N VAL A 123 -9.81 -5.44 -14.12
CA VAL A 123 -8.72 -4.54 -13.68
C VAL A 123 -7.49 -4.76 -14.54
N SER A 124 -6.89 -3.69 -15.05
CA SER A 124 -5.64 -3.75 -15.81
C SER A 124 -4.61 -2.75 -15.29
N SER A 125 -3.44 -3.27 -14.92
CA SER A 125 -2.22 -2.53 -14.61
C SER A 125 -1.18 -2.78 -15.70
N ASN A 126 -0.67 -1.70 -16.28
CA ASN A 126 0.19 -1.71 -17.47
C ASN A 126 1.70 -1.79 -17.17
N GLY A 127 2.11 -2.31 -16.01
CA GLY A 127 3.53 -2.45 -15.65
C GLY A 127 4.20 -1.13 -15.28
N GLU A 128 5.53 -1.14 -15.27
CA GLU A 128 6.37 0.04 -15.02
C GLU A 128 6.55 0.88 -16.28
N ILE A 129 5.50 1.57 -16.71
CA ILE A 129 5.53 2.36 -17.95
C ILE A 129 6.61 3.44 -17.92
N PHE A 130 6.90 4.01 -16.75
CA PHE A 130 7.92 5.05 -16.55
C PHE A 130 9.31 4.50 -16.25
N SER A 131 9.56 3.20 -16.42
CA SER A 131 10.93 2.65 -16.45
C SER A 131 11.72 3.09 -17.70
N VAL A 132 11.01 3.45 -18.77
CA VAL A 132 11.55 3.98 -20.04
C VAL A 132 11.89 5.46 -19.90
N LYS A 133 13.13 5.86 -20.22
CA LYS A 133 13.65 7.21 -19.94
C LYS A 133 12.92 8.28 -20.73
N GLU A 134 12.64 8.02 -21.99
CA GLU A 134 12.02 8.95 -22.94
C GLU A 134 10.66 9.46 -22.43
N ARG A 135 9.90 8.60 -21.73
CA ARG A 135 8.58 8.94 -21.17
C ARG A 135 8.65 9.85 -19.95
N ARG A 136 9.84 10.01 -19.35
CA ARG A 136 10.08 10.83 -18.17
C ARG A 136 11.19 11.86 -18.37
N ASN A 137 11.49 12.22 -19.62
CA ASN A 137 12.52 13.22 -19.92
C ASN A 137 12.14 14.62 -19.42
N ASN A 138 10.84 14.94 -19.38
CA ASN A 138 10.28 16.19 -18.86
C ASN A 138 8.80 16.01 -18.49
N VAL A 139 8.23 17.01 -17.80
CA VAL A 139 6.82 17.03 -17.39
C VAL A 139 5.86 16.77 -18.57
N SER A 140 6.08 17.43 -19.71
CA SER A 140 5.19 17.28 -20.88
C SER A 140 5.13 15.83 -21.37
N SER A 141 6.28 15.15 -21.43
CA SER A 141 6.38 13.74 -21.81
C SER A 141 5.66 12.83 -20.82
N ILE A 142 5.72 13.17 -19.53
CA ILE A 142 5.00 12.46 -18.47
C ILE A 142 3.50 12.61 -18.68
N LEU A 143 3.00 13.85 -18.78
CA LEU A 143 1.56 14.13 -18.94
C LEU A 143 1.00 13.50 -20.22
N MET A 144 1.72 13.60 -21.35
CA MET A 144 1.34 12.90 -22.59
C MET A 144 1.25 11.38 -22.40
N THR A 145 2.15 10.79 -21.62
CA THR A 145 2.11 9.35 -21.33
C THR A 145 0.92 9.01 -20.43
N LEU A 146 0.64 9.82 -19.41
CA LEU A 146 -0.54 9.65 -18.55
C LEU A 146 -1.83 9.72 -19.36
N ASP A 147 -1.96 10.70 -20.25
CA ASP A 147 -3.11 10.84 -21.13
C ASP A 147 -3.32 9.62 -22.01
N ARG A 148 -2.25 9.11 -22.64
CA ARG A 148 -2.37 7.88 -23.45
C ARG A 148 -2.88 6.68 -22.64
N VAL A 149 -2.41 6.52 -21.42
CA VAL A 149 -2.85 5.41 -20.55
C VAL A 149 -4.30 5.60 -20.10
N TYR A 150 -4.62 6.78 -19.58
CA TYR A 150 -5.93 7.05 -18.99
C TYR A 150 -7.04 7.35 -19.99
N ASN A 151 -6.69 7.69 -21.23
CA ASN A 151 -7.62 7.70 -22.36
C ASN A 151 -7.78 6.32 -23.00
N LEU A 152 -7.20 5.25 -22.42
CA LEU A 152 -7.27 3.87 -22.91
C LEU A 152 -6.62 3.67 -24.30
N ASP A 153 -5.68 4.54 -24.70
CA ASP A 153 -4.92 4.46 -25.96
C ASP A 153 -3.63 3.63 -25.78
N TRP A 154 -3.57 2.83 -24.72
CA TRP A 154 -2.39 2.07 -24.32
C TRP A 154 -2.62 0.57 -24.47
N PHE A 155 -2.15 0.03 -25.60
CA PHE A 155 -2.31 -1.38 -25.96
C PHE A 155 -1.10 -2.18 -25.49
N THR A 156 -1.29 -3.05 -24.50
CA THR A 156 -0.25 -3.95 -23.98
C THR A 156 -0.79 -5.35 -23.79
N SER A 157 0.07 -6.30 -23.40
CA SER A 157 -0.39 -7.64 -22.99
C SER A 157 -1.30 -7.63 -21.75
N ALA A 158 -1.35 -6.52 -21.00
CA ALA A 158 -2.29 -6.33 -19.90
C ALA A 158 -3.68 -5.87 -20.37
N SER A 159 -3.83 -5.49 -21.65
CA SER A 159 -5.13 -5.20 -22.25
C SER A 159 -5.98 -6.46 -22.29
N LYS A 160 -7.22 -6.36 -21.82
CA LYS A 160 -8.14 -7.48 -21.70
C LYS A 160 -9.24 -7.39 -22.72
N ASN A 161 -9.74 -8.55 -23.12
CA ASN A 161 -10.92 -8.69 -23.97
C ASN A 161 -12.20 -8.53 -23.13
N GLN A 162 -12.24 -7.57 -22.21
CA GLN A 162 -13.42 -7.22 -21.40
C GLN A 162 -13.44 -5.72 -21.15
N CYS A 163 -14.61 -5.17 -20.85
CA CYS A 163 -14.69 -3.79 -20.38
C CYS A 163 -13.89 -3.63 -19.08
N SER A 164 -13.07 -2.58 -19.02
CA SER A 164 -12.24 -2.28 -17.86
C SER A 164 -13.04 -1.50 -16.83
N ALA A 165 -13.03 -1.97 -15.58
CA ALA A 165 -13.55 -1.25 -14.43
C ALA A 165 -12.50 -0.33 -13.80
N ALA A 166 -11.23 -0.71 -13.93
CA ALA A 166 -10.13 0.12 -13.50
C ALA A 166 -8.88 -0.08 -14.36
N ILE A 167 -8.19 1.02 -14.61
CA ILE A 167 -6.93 1.03 -15.32
C ILE A 167 -5.87 1.80 -14.53
N GLY A 168 -4.66 1.28 -14.56
CA GLY A 168 -3.53 1.93 -13.94
C GLY A 168 -2.21 1.36 -14.43
N PHE A 169 -1.19 1.67 -13.64
CA PHE A 169 0.17 1.23 -13.89
C PHE A 169 0.97 1.33 -12.59
N LYS A 170 2.22 0.88 -12.63
CA LYS A 170 3.16 0.92 -11.53
C LYS A 170 4.19 2.02 -11.77
N TRP A 171 4.51 2.79 -10.74
CA TRP A 171 5.46 3.90 -10.80
C TRP A 171 6.40 3.86 -9.60
N MET A 172 7.70 3.79 -9.87
CA MET A 172 8.69 3.84 -8.81
C MET A 172 9.03 5.29 -8.45
N LEU A 173 9.28 5.58 -7.16
CA LEU A 173 9.59 6.95 -6.68
C LEU A 173 10.76 7.60 -7.44
N ASN A 174 11.75 6.81 -7.86
CA ASN A 174 12.93 7.27 -8.59
C ASN A 174 12.76 7.36 -10.11
N GLN A 175 11.53 7.31 -10.63
CA GLN A 175 11.22 7.38 -12.07
C GLN A 175 10.55 8.71 -12.44
N GLY A 176 11.07 9.84 -11.94
CA GLY A 176 10.57 11.19 -12.24
C GLY A 176 9.31 11.63 -11.46
N LEU A 177 8.69 10.72 -10.70
CA LEU A 177 7.50 11.03 -9.89
C LEU A 177 7.77 12.12 -8.83
N MET A 178 8.90 11.99 -8.11
CA MET A 178 9.26 12.92 -7.03
C MET A 178 9.73 14.28 -7.57
N GLU A 179 10.35 14.28 -8.76
CA GLU A 179 10.90 15.49 -9.40
C GLU A 179 9.79 16.41 -9.93
N HIS A 180 8.72 15.82 -10.47
CA HIS A 180 7.60 16.54 -11.10
C HIS A 180 6.30 16.39 -10.31
N HIS A 181 6.40 16.28 -8.98
CA HIS A 181 5.28 15.95 -8.12
C HIS A 181 4.14 16.98 -8.20
N LYS A 182 4.42 18.28 -8.39
CA LYS A 182 3.39 19.33 -8.38
C LYS A 182 2.41 19.17 -9.53
N GLU A 183 2.94 19.03 -10.74
CA GLU A 183 2.17 18.88 -11.96
C GLU A 183 1.44 17.53 -11.99
N ILE A 184 2.05 16.48 -11.43
CA ILE A 184 1.43 15.16 -11.32
C ILE A 184 0.28 15.18 -10.31
N VAL A 185 0.43 15.86 -9.16
CA VAL A 185 -0.63 16.02 -8.16
C VAL A 185 -1.83 16.75 -8.74
N GLU A 186 -1.60 17.84 -9.48
CA GLU A 186 -2.65 18.59 -10.17
C GLU A 186 -3.38 17.68 -11.17
N TYR A 187 -2.65 17.01 -12.06
CA TYR A 187 -3.22 16.06 -13.01
C TYR A 187 -4.04 14.96 -12.32
N PHE A 188 -3.52 14.39 -11.23
CA PHE A 188 -4.18 13.29 -10.53
C PHE A 188 -5.49 13.74 -9.88
N ASN A 189 -5.53 14.95 -9.32
CA ASN A 189 -6.74 15.52 -8.76
C ASN A 189 -7.78 15.83 -9.84
N ASP A 190 -7.36 16.48 -10.93
CA ASP A 190 -8.24 16.86 -12.04
C ASP A 190 -8.87 15.64 -12.72
N ARG A 191 -8.08 14.57 -12.89
CA ARG A 191 -8.51 13.34 -13.55
C ARG A 191 -9.11 12.31 -12.57
N GLY A 192 -9.11 12.59 -11.28
CA GLY A 192 -9.62 11.67 -10.25
C GLY A 192 -8.83 10.37 -10.11
N VAL A 193 -7.52 10.42 -10.32
CA VAL A 193 -6.60 9.27 -10.19
C VAL A 193 -6.38 8.95 -8.71
N SER A 194 -6.51 7.67 -8.35
CA SER A 194 -6.24 7.20 -6.99
C SER A 194 -4.82 6.61 -6.86
N ILE A 195 -4.08 7.04 -5.85
CA ILE A 195 -2.73 6.54 -5.57
C ILE A 195 -2.77 5.37 -4.59
N ILE A 196 -1.92 4.39 -4.86
CA ILE A 196 -1.72 3.22 -4.03
C ILE A 196 -0.26 3.21 -3.63
N PHE A 197 0.01 3.67 -2.41
CA PHE A 197 1.34 3.59 -1.85
C PHE A 197 1.61 2.16 -1.39
N LEU A 198 2.62 1.52 -1.99
CA LEU A 198 3.08 0.21 -1.58
C LEU A 198 4.54 0.28 -1.14
N PHE A 199 4.74 0.25 0.16
CA PHE A 199 6.07 0.34 0.78
C PHE A 199 6.40 -0.90 1.61
N ARG A 200 7.65 -1.01 2.04
CA ARG A 200 8.12 -2.11 2.88
C ARG A 200 8.67 -1.53 4.18
N ARG A 201 8.10 -1.90 5.32
CA ARG A 201 8.52 -1.36 6.63
C ARG A 201 9.94 -1.79 6.98
N ASN A 202 10.31 -3.01 6.62
CA ASN A 202 11.67 -3.49 6.86
C ASN A 202 12.64 -3.01 5.77
N LEU A 203 13.18 -1.80 5.96
CA LEU A 203 14.10 -1.15 5.03
C LEU A 203 15.43 -1.90 4.86
N LEU A 204 15.97 -2.50 5.93
CA LEU A 204 17.18 -3.32 5.84
C LEU A 204 16.97 -4.54 4.94
N ARG A 205 15.85 -5.26 5.10
CA ARG A 205 15.51 -6.38 4.20
C ARG A 205 15.24 -5.92 2.77
N ARG A 206 14.70 -4.71 2.59
CA ARG A 206 14.54 -4.11 1.26
C ARG A 206 15.92 -3.90 0.60
N MET A 207 16.85 -3.28 1.32
CA MET A 207 18.24 -3.05 0.88
C MET A 207 18.96 -4.36 0.55
N VAL A 208 18.89 -5.37 1.41
CA VAL A 208 19.44 -6.71 1.12
C VAL A 208 18.88 -7.27 -0.19
N SER A 209 17.56 -7.10 -0.41
CA SER A 209 16.92 -7.57 -1.64
C SER A 209 17.32 -6.76 -2.88
N ASP A 210 17.55 -5.45 -2.73
CA ASP A 210 18.08 -4.58 -3.79
C ASP A 210 19.50 -5.02 -4.19
N LEU A 211 20.38 -5.25 -3.21
CA LEU A 211 21.75 -5.69 -3.45
C LEU A 211 21.80 -7.06 -4.14
N ALA A 212 20.99 -8.02 -3.68
CA ALA A 212 20.90 -9.33 -4.32
C ALA A 212 20.41 -9.25 -5.77
N ASN A 213 19.40 -8.42 -6.03
CA ASN A 213 18.90 -8.19 -7.39
C ASN A 213 19.95 -7.52 -8.28
N SER A 214 20.73 -6.57 -7.74
CA SER A 214 21.82 -5.92 -8.46
C SER A 214 22.93 -6.90 -8.80
N TYR A 215 23.30 -7.78 -7.88
CA TYR A 215 24.29 -8.82 -8.12
C TYR A 215 23.87 -9.77 -9.25
N ASP A 216 22.63 -10.29 -9.20
CA ASP A 216 22.11 -11.20 -10.23
C ASP A 216 22.06 -10.58 -11.63
N ARG A 217 21.97 -9.24 -11.75
CA ARG A 217 22.03 -8.55 -13.04
C ARG A 217 23.32 -8.88 -13.82
N TYR A 218 24.42 -9.06 -13.10
CA TYR A 218 25.73 -9.36 -13.67
C TYR A 218 26.06 -10.84 -13.57
N ALA A 219 25.86 -11.45 -12.40
CA ALA A 219 26.17 -12.85 -12.16
C ALA A 219 25.26 -13.82 -12.92
N LYS A 220 24.00 -13.41 -13.20
CA LYS A 220 23.03 -14.15 -14.01
C LYS A 220 22.93 -15.62 -13.60
N LEU A 221 22.67 -15.85 -12.32
CA LEU A 221 22.81 -17.16 -11.66
C LEU A 221 21.84 -18.21 -12.24
N LEU A 222 20.79 -17.77 -12.94
CA LEU A 222 19.78 -18.63 -13.54
C LEU A 222 19.99 -18.73 -15.05
N ASN A 223 20.82 -19.70 -15.47
CA ASN A 223 21.07 -20.02 -16.88
C ASN A 223 21.53 -18.82 -17.72
N GLY A 224 22.37 -17.94 -17.16
CA GLY A 224 22.88 -16.76 -17.87
C GLY A 224 21.83 -15.68 -18.11
N ARG A 225 20.67 -15.73 -17.42
CA ARG A 225 19.64 -14.70 -17.47
C ARG A 225 19.45 -14.06 -16.10
N HIS A 226 19.35 -12.73 -16.08
CA HIS A 226 18.91 -11.99 -14.90
C HIS A 226 17.42 -12.23 -14.64
N LYS A 227 17.05 -12.50 -13.39
CA LYS A 227 15.66 -12.65 -12.95
C LYS A 227 15.37 -11.72 -11.80
N SER A 228 14.61 -10.66 -12.08
CA SER A 228 14.14 -9.72 -11.06
C SER A 228 13.09 -10.32 -10.13
N HIS A 229 12.33 -11.29 -10.63
CA HIS A 229 11.31 -12.04 -9.90
C HIS A 229 11.48 -13.54 -10.19
N VAL A 230 11.38 -14.32 -9.12
CA VAL A 230 11.43 -15.78 -9.17
C VAL A 230 10.02 -16.35 -9.29
N HIS A 231 9.87 -17.42 -10.04
CA HIS A 231 8.60 -18.11 -10.26
C HIS A 231 8.61 -19.55 -9.76
N SER A 232 9.75 -20.04 -9.25
CA SER A 232 9.86 -21.35 -8.61
C SER A 232 10.66 -21.30 -7.32
N HIS A 233 10.46 -22.31 -6.45
CA HIS A 233 11.26 -22.47 -5.24
C HIS A 233 12.74 -22.73 -5.54
N GLU A 234 13.04 -23.42 -6.63
CA GLU A 234 14.42 -23.71 -7.06
C GLU A 234 15.17 -22.44 -7.48
N GLU A 235 14.51 -21.56 -8.26
CA GLU A 235 15.06 -20.25 -8.62
C GLU A 235 15.30 -19.41 -7.37
N ALA A 236 14.33 -19.40 -6.44
CA ALA A 236 14.44 -18.67 -5.18
C ALA A 236 15.62 -19.17 -4.32
N ASN A 237 15.78 -20.49 -4.20
CA ASN A 237 16.86 -21.11 -3.44
C ASN A 237 18.23 -20.77 -4.05
N THR A 238 18.36 -20.86 -5.37
CA THR A 238 19.59 -20.52 -6.09
C THR A 238 20.00 -19.07 -5.85
N LEU A 239 19.07 -18.12 -6.02
CA LEU A 239 19.36 -16.69 -5.78
C LEU A 239 19.63 -16.37 -4.31
N SER A 240 19.05 -17.12 -3.38
CA SER A 240 19.26 -16.91 -1.93
C SER A 240 20.65 -17.29 -1.44
N THR A 241 21.43 -18.02 -2.24
CA THR A 241 22.81 -18.39 -1.89
C THR A 241 23.74 -17.17 -1.78
N TYR A 242 23.43 -16.09 -2.52
CA TYR A 242 24.16 -14.84 -2.43
C TYR A 242 23.87 -14.11 -1.12
N LYS A 243 24.95 -13.76 -0.39
CA LYS A 243 24.89 -12.98 0.84
C LYS A 243 25.52 -11.60 0.59
N PRO A 244 24.72 -10.53 0.48
CA PRO A 244 25.26 -9.20 0.23
C PRO A 244 26.14 -8.71 1.37
N ALA A 245 27.28 -8.10 1.02
CA ALA A 245 28.06 -7.30 1.96
C ALA A 245 27.41 -5.91 2.12
N ILE A 246 27.26 -5.46 3.36
CA ILE A 246 26.66 -4.16 3.69
C ILE A 246 27.72 -3.29 4.36
N ASN A 247 27.85 -2.06 3.89
CA ASN A 247 28.71 -1.07 4.54
C ASN A 247 28.05 -0.57 5.83
N LEU A 248 28.56 -0.99 6.98
CA LEU A 248 28.00 -0.61 8.27
C LEU A 248 28.21 0.87 8.59
N THR A 249 29.19 1.53 7.99
CA THR A 249 29.50 2.94 8.21
C THR A 249 28.41 3.86 7.64
N SER A 250 27.88 3.55 6.44
CA SER A 250 26.81 4.33 5.80
C SER A 250 25.40 3.84 6.11
N LEU A 251 25.26 2.62 6.65
CA LEU A 251 23.97 1.92 6.77
C LEU A 251 22.88 2.75 7.44
N VAL A 252 23.18 3.42 8.55
CA VAL A 252 22.19 4.21 9.28
C VAL A 252 21.70 5.40 8.45
N GLU A 253 22.61 6.07 7.74
CA GLU A 253 22.28 7.20 6.88
C GLU A 253 21.48 6.74 5.66
N ASP A 254 21.88 5.64 5.03
CA ASP A 254 21.16 5.03 3.91
C ASP A 254 19.71 4.67 4.27
N LEU A 255 19.51 4.05 5.45
CA LEU A 255 18.16 3.71 5.93
C LEU A 255 17.33 4.95 6.25
N LYS A 256 17.92 5.98 6.86
CA LYS A 256 17.25 7.26 7.11
C LYS A 256 16.84 7.95 5.82
N LEU A 257 17.70 7.93 4.80
CA LEU A 257 17.38 8.50 3.50
C LEU A 257 16.20 7.78 2.84
N MET A 258 16.20 6.44 2.88
CA MET A 258 15.08 5.66 2.35
C MET A 258 13.75 5.98 3.05
N ASP A 259 13.78 6.12 4.38
CA ASP A 259 12.60 6.49 5.16
C ASP A 259 12.13 7.92 4.83
N LYS A 260 13.07 8.87 4.73
CA LYS A 260 12.80 10.25 4.34
C LYS A 260 12.11 10.33 2.97
N THR A 261 12.59 9.58 1.98
CA THR A 261 11.98 9.56 0.64
C THR A 261 10.53 9.07 0.66
N VAL A 262 10.20 8.11 1.54
CA VAL A 262 8.81 7.66 1.73
C VAL A 262 7.96 8.77 2.34
N LEU A 263 8.46 9.44 3.38
CA LEU A 263 7.76 10.54 4.04
C LEU A 263 7.50 11.71 3.07
N GLU A 264 8.51 12.10 2.29
CA GLU A 264 8.39 13.13 1.26
C GLU A 264 7.33 12.77 0.21
N ALA A 265 7.28 11.50 -0.24
CA ALA A 265 6.28 11.06 -1.19
C ALA A 265 4.86 11.15 -0.60
N LEU A 266 4.68 10.76 0.66
CA LEU A 266 3.39 10.89 1.33
C LEU A 266 2.98 12.35 1.52
N GLU A 267 3.93 13.24 1.81
CA GLU A 267 3.70 14.67 1.96
C GLU A 267 3.29 15.32 0.63
N TYR A 268 4.08 15.12 -0.44
CA TYR A 268 3.82 15.70 -1.76
C TYR A 268 2.45 15.31 -2.31
N PHE A 269 2.02 14.08 -2.08
CA PHE A 269 0.77 13.55 -2.61
C PHE A 269 -0.36 13.53 -1.56
N SER A 270 -0.19 14.21 -0.43
CA SER A 270 -1.16 14.24 0.68
C SER A 270 -2.55 14.78 0.29
N SER A 271 -2.62 15.66 -0.72
CA SER A 271 -3.87 16.21 -1.25
C SER A 271 -4.59 15.28 -2.23
N THR A 272 -3.91 14.27 -2.76
CA THR A 272 -4.50 13.30 -3.70
C THR A 272 -5.34 12.25 -2.98
N ARG A 273 -6.26 11.61 -3.70
CA ARG A 273 -6.93 10.41 -3.19
C ARG A 273 -5.93 9.27 -3.13
N HIS A 274 -5.57 8.84 -1.92
CA HIS A 274 -4.59 7.76 -1.75
C HIS A 274 -4.92 6.81 -0.62
N PHE A 275 -4.32 5.62 -0.65
CA PHE A 275 -4.24 4.73 0.49
C PHE A 275 -2.87 4.04 0.54
N ILE A 276 -2.48 3.61 1.74
CA ILE A 276 -1.15 3.09 2.01
C ILE A 276 -1.27 1.60 2.37
N ILE A 277 -0.45 0.78 1.74
CA ILE A 277 -0.27 -0.64 2.02
C ILE A 277 1.20 -0.89 2.29
N TYR A 278 1.47 -1.76 3.26
CA TYR A 278 2.81 -2.25 3.50
C TYR A 278 2.95 -3.73 3.11
N TYR A 279 4.10 -4.07 2.53
CA TYR A 279 4.47 -5.42 2.13
C TYR A 279 4.23 -6.45 3.24
N GLU A 280 4.58 -6.12 4.48
CA GLU A 280 4.42 -7.02 5.61
C GLU A 280 2.95 -7.35 5.90
N ASP A 281 2.02 -6.45 5.57
CA ASP A 281 0.58 -6.68 5.74
C ASP A 281 0.03 -7.54 4.61
N LEU A 282 0.54 -7.38 3.39
CA LEU A 282 0.25 -8.26 2.25
C LEU A 282 0.64 -9.70 2.52
N MET A 283 1.77 -9.91 3.21
CA MET A 283 2.27 -11.26 3.51
C MET A 283 1.47 -11.94 4.64
N LYS A 284 0.86 -11.16 5.55
CA LYS A 284 0.11 -11.68 6.70
C LYS A 284 -1.35 -11.97 6.37
N ASN A 285 -1.99 -11.10 5.59
CA ASN A 285 -3.40 -11.25 5.22
C ASN A 285 -3.54 -12.03 3.92
N ARG A 286 -4.35 -13.10 3.94
CA ARG A 286 -4.62 -13.90 2.74
C ARG A 286 -5.04 -13.00 1.58
N THR A 287 -4.39 -13.21 0.43
CA THR A 287 -4.44 -12.49 -0.86
C THR A 287 -5.80 -11.90 -1.25
N VAL A 288 -6.89 -12.62 -0.96
CA VAL A 288 -8.28 -12.24 -1.29
C VAL A 288 -8.75 -10.99 -0.52
N SER A 289 -8.38 -10.84 0.76
CA SER A 289 -8.79 -9.69 1.57
C SER A 289 -8.15 -8.39 1.07
N CYS A 290 -6.92 -8.47 0.56
CA CYS A 290 -6.22 -7.31 0.03
C CYS A 290 -6.82 -6.82 -1.29
N LEU A 291 -7.08 -7.74 -2.23
CA LEU A 291 -7.76 -7.43 -3.50
C LEU A 291 -9.15 -6.83 -3.23
N PHE A 292 -9.91 -7.43 -2.31
CA PHE A 292 -11.24 -6.96 -1.94
C PHE A 292 -11.22 -5.55 -1.32
N ASN A 293 -10.28 -5.28 -0.40
CA ASN A 293 -10.11 -3.95 0.17
C ASN A 293 -9.67 -2.92 -0.88
N PHE A 294 -8.79 -3.28 -1.81
CA PHE A 294 -8.41 -2.45 -2.95
C PHE A 294 -9.62 -2.07 -3.80
N MET A 295 -10.41 -3.07 -4.21
CA MET A 295 -11.56 -2.85 -5.08
C MET A 295 -12.65 -2.04 -4.38
N LYS A 296 -12.84 -2.23 -3.07
CA LYS A 296 -13.72 -1.40 -2.26
C LYS A 296 -13.23 0.05 -2.18
N ASN A 297 -11.94 0.27 -1.94
CA ASN A 297 -11.36 1.61 -1.81
C ASN A 297 -11.35 2.41 -3.11
N LEU A 298 -11.20 1.74 -4.26
CA LEU A 298 -11.35 2.37 -5.58
C LEU A 298 -12.82 2.56 -5.98
N GLY A 299 -13.78 2.07 -5.19
CA GLY A 299 -15.20 2.10 -5.55
C GLY A 299 -15.53 1.22 -6.77
N ILE A 300 -14.73 0.16 -7.00
CA ILE A 300 -14.92 -0.86 -8.04
C ILE A 300 -15.87 -1.95 -7.54
N ILE A 301 -15.78 -2.33 -6.26
CA ILE A 301 -16.76 -3.20 -5.59
C ILE A 301 -17.58 -2.33 -4.64
N LEU A 302 -18.86 -2.12 -4.97
CA LEU A 302 -19.86 -1.79 -3.96
C LEU A 302 -20.33 -3.12 -3.35
N VAL A 303 -19.82 -3.47 -2.16
CA VAL A 303 -20.42 -4.44 -1.20
C VAL A 303 -20.23 -5.97 -1.41
N THR A 304 -19.56 -6.55 -0.41
CA THR A 304 -19.50 -7.95 0.12
C THR A 304 -19.71 -9.15 -0.81
N TYR A 305 -18.61 -9.87 -1.09
CA TYR A 305 -18.68 -11.33 -1.20
C TYR A 305 -18.88 -11.91 0.20
N ARG A 306 -20.12 -12.31 0.52
CA ARG A 306 -20.37 -13.27 1.60
C ARG A 306 -20.08 -14.64 1.02
N ILE A 307 -18.84 -15.10 1.16
CA ILE A 307 -18.47 -16.47 0.80
C ILE A 307 -19.20 -17.37 1.82
N ARG A 308 -20.13 -18.20 1.32
CA ARG A 308 -20.67 -19.35 2.06
C ARG A 308 -19.65 -20.48 2.05
#